data_AF-A0A814WYL4-F1
#
_entry.id   AF-A0A814WYL4-F1
#
_cell.length_a   1.000
_cell.length_b   1.000
_cell.length_c   1.000
_cell.angle_alpha   90.00
_cell.angle_beta   90.00
_cell.angle_gamma   90.00
#
_symmetry.space_group_name_H-M   'P 1'
#
loop_
_entity.id
_entity.type
_entity.pdbx_description
1 polymer ?
#
loop_
_entity_poly.entity_id
_entity_poly.type
_entity_poly.pdbx_seq_one_letter_code
_entity_poly.pdbx_strand_id
1 'polypeptide(L)'
;MTEVLIEREPNNRPNGLHQNKICFAIIFVTIAVIVTSLSFKSSYNSYLPFLPKARIDNDTPIISCSQKDYIIKNEIAIPYFSQDVGQYFSKFQCTGSENNIEEWEERLCIFYNTCYNVDTGRFHYFRTTQRKSKPIFYDSKRRMIYEFGNKDGINNFVSLASRGSAPWSPISVSEPYPSKNFTRLHDLHNLMQSTFASDNIAHGLWEDLGSISYSLDRMSITDPNLVIMHLNNIPKTPLFKTYHQYVIPALTKNPMVEFGTYVKSFHTKHVCFDRLIVGGQLSVFPKPRIKENHGREALFYNWRSKIIKYNGFDPNFVPQKHHIIITNKSVSAWTRPNSKLHRAIFNLEEVEKFIKLTYPTISVDVVEWHTIPFNKQIEKLLNTTILITPCGGVSLILPLLPNGAHAIVMDYYATVAVHGFSIGESGSMEGALLNHIAHVRKQYYQIYGKQDYEFDFPGATDAREASSIIVNMTRLQLLIDKALEEMEP
;
A
#
# COMPACT_ATOMS: atom_id res chain seq x y z
N MET A 1 -42.16 5.01 49.37
CA MET A 1 -43.24 4.27 48.68
C MET A 1 -42.64 3.68 47.43
N THR A 2 -42.73 2.34 47.31
CA THR A 2 -42.21 1.45 46.24
C THR A 2 -40.67 1.43 46.09
N GLU A 3 -39.89 0.64 46.85
CA GLU A 3 -39.62 -0.82 46.76
C GLU A 3 -39.48 -1.30 45.29
N VAL A 4 -38.39 -1.96 44.87
CA VAL A 4 -38.10 -3.38 45.14
C VAL A 4 -36.67 -3.78 44.69
N LEU A 5 -35.99 -4.51 45.59
CA LEU A 5 -35.00 -5.61 45.47
C LEU A 5 -33.69 -5.49 44.66
N ILE A 6 -32.60 -5.37 45.42
CA ILE A 6 -31.29 -5.97 45.14
C ILE A 6 -31.22 -7.26 45.96
N GLU A 7 -31.00 -8.42 45.32
CA GLU A 7 -30.44 -9.60 45.99
C GLU A 7 -29.91 -10.64 44.97
N ARG A 8 -28.61 -10.91 45.02
CA ARG A 8 -28.01 -12.27 45.16
C ARG A 8 -26.49 -12.21 44.96
N GLU A 9 -25.76 -12.39 46.06
CA GLU A 9 -24.42 -13.01 46.08
C GLU A 9 -24.55 -14.55 46.09
N PRO A 10 -23.51 -15.34 46.45
CA PRO A 10 -22.36 -15.77 45.63
C PRO A 10 -22.34 -17.32 45.51
N ASN A 11 -21.38 -17.91 44.78
CA ASN A 11 -20.64 -19.11 45.25
C ASN A 11 -19.68 -19.72 44.19
N ASN A 12 -18.45 -19.93 44.68
CA ASN A 12 -17.62 -21.14 44.59
C ASN A 12 -16.97 -21.62 43.26
N ARG A 13 -15.66 -21.31 43.19
CA ARG A 13 -14.47 -22.15 42.87
C ARG A 13 -14.68 -23.69 42.98
N PRO A 14 -13.84 -24.57 42.35
CA PRO A 14 -12.37 -24.46 42.34
C PRO A 14 -11.54 -25.08 41.18
N ASN A 15 -10.25 -24.72 41.22
CA ASN A 15 -9.02 -25.47 40.91
C ASN A 15 -8.86 -26.27 39.61
N GLY A 16 -7.81 -25.90 38.86
CA GLY A 16 -7.18 -26.73 37.84
C GLY A 16 -5.79 -26.22 37.49
N LEU A 17 -4.82 -26.43 38.39
CA LEU A 17 -3.39 -26.32 38.09
C LEU A 17 -3.03 -27.34 37.00
N HIS A 18 -2.41 -26.89 35.91
CA HIS A 18 -1.30 -27.66 35.32
C HIS A 18 -0.23 -26.70 34.81
N GLN A 19 0.84 -26.63 35.60
CA GLN A 19 2.15 -26.15 35.20
C GLN A 19 2.73 -27.12 34.17
N ASN A 20 3.10 -26.61 32.99
CA ASN A 20 4.12 -27.24 32.16
C ASN A 20 5.27 -26.23 32.01
N LYS A 21 6.22 -26.36 32.93
CA LYS A 21 7.57 -25.79 32.79
C LYS A 21 8.32 -26.66 31.78
N ILE A 22 8.55 -26.15 30.58
CA ILE A 22 9.57 -26.72 29.68
C ILE A 22 10.84 -25.90 29.91
N CYS A 23 11.78 -26.51 30.61
CA CYS A 23 13.15 -26.05 30.71
C CYS A 23 13.86 -26.37 29.40
N PHE A 24 14.30 -25.36 28.65
CA PHE A 24 15.30 -25.56 27.61
C PHE A 24 16.67 -25.56 28.25
N ALA A 25 17.23 -26.76 28.42
CA ALA A 25 18.65 -26.94 28.67
C ALA A 25 19.40 -26.71 27.37
N ILE A 26 20.28 -25.69 27.37
CA ILE A 26 21.26 -25.45 26.32
C ILE A 26 22.37 -26.48 26.52
N ILE A 27 22.45 -27.48 25.64
CA ILE A 27 23.61 -28.36 25.53
C ILE A 27 24.42 -27.88 24.33
N PHE A 28 25.57 -27.28 24.61
CA PHE A 28 26.64 -27.11 23.63
C PHE A 28 27.26 -28.49 23.35
N VAL A 29 27.04 -29.03 22.15
CA VAL A 29 27.88 -30.11 21.62
C VAL A 29 28.67 -29.56 20.44
N THR A 30 29.95 -29.35 20.69
CA THR A 30 30.96 -29.07 19.67
C THR A 30 31.25 -30.38 18.93
N ILE A 31 30.85 -30.47 17.66
CA ILE A 31 31.34 -31.53 16.76
C ILE A 31 32.27 -30.88 15.73
N ALA A 32 33.55 -31.14 15.90
CA ALA A 32 34.57 -30.92 14.90
C ALA A 32 34.30 -31.85 13.70
N VAL A 33 34.12 -31.29 12.49
CA VAL A 33 34.12 -32.06 11.26
C VAL A 33 35.43 -31.83 10.52
N ILE A 34 36.12 -32.95 10.36
CA ILE A 34 37.41 -33.14 9.71
C ILE A 34 37.31 -32.83 8.22
N VAL A 35 38.30 -32.06 7.75
CA VAL A 35 38.63 -31.83 6.35
C VAL A 35 38.99 -33.15 5.67
N THR A 36 38.28 -33.52 4.62
CA THR A 36 38.84 -34.38 3.57
C THR A 36 38.47 -33.86 2.19
N SER A 37 39.53 -33.56 1.44
CA SER A 37 39.58 -33.16 0.06
C SER A 37 39.26 -34.35 -0.86
N LEU A 38 38.32 -34.18 -1.77
CA LEU A 38 38.11 -35.09 -2.90
C LEU A 38 38.24 -34.32 -4.21
N SER A 39 39.38 -34.57 -4.83
CA SER A 39 39.79 -34.12 -6.16
C SER A 39 38.89 -34.73 -7.23
N PHE A 40 38.32 -33.89 -8.11
CA PHE A 40 37.87 -34.33 -9.43
C PHE A 40 38.64 -33.56 -10.51
N LYS A 41 39.51 -34.30 -11.20
CA LYS A 41 40.10 -33.93 -12.48
C LYS A 41 39.00 -33.91 -13.54
N SER A 42 38.88 -32.83 -14.27
CA SER A 42 38.40 -32.87 -15.66
C SER A 42 39.16 -31.85 -16.49
N SER A 43 39.90 -32.39 -17.44
CA SER A 43 40.74 -31.76 -18.44
C SER A 43 39.90 -31.24 -19.61
N TYR A 44 40.07 -29.97 -19.98
CA TYR A 44 39.90 -29.53 -21.38
C TYR A 44 40.93 -28.44 -21.71
N ASN A 45 41.76 -28.75 -22.69
CA ASN A 45 42.74 -27.88 -23.34
C ASN A 45 42.09 -27.23 -24.57
N SER A 46 42.27 -25.93 -24.76
CA SER A 46 42.50 -25.33 -26.08
C SER A 46 42.96 -23.86 -25.99
N TYR A 47 44.26 -23.69 -26.26
CA TYR A 47 45.01 -22.58 -26.89
C TYR A 47 44.33 -21.22 -27.21
N LEU A 48 44.80 -20.16 -26.52
CA LEU A 48 45.50 -18.90 -26.96
C LEU A 48 45.11 -18.15 -28.27
N PRO A 49 45.29 -16.80 -28.40
CA PRO A 49 46.41 -16.02 -27.84
C PRO A 49 46.18 -14.60 -27.26
N PHE A 50 47.20 -14.20 -26.50
CA PHE A 50 47.68 -12.90 -25.99
C PHE A 50 47.39 -11.59 -26.77
N LEU A 51 47.05 -10.52 -26.02
CA LEU A 51 47.72 -9.18 -25.85
C LEU A 51 46.68 -8.06 -25.57
N PRO A 52 47.03 -6.89 -24.96
CA PRO A 52 48.04 -6.59 -23.94
C PRO A 52 47.46 -5.89 -22.68
N LYS A 53 48.33 -5.74 -21.68
CA LYS A 53 48.13 -5.05 -20.39
C LYS A 53 47.46 -3.68 -20.50
N ALA A 54 46.34 -3.49 -19.79
CA ALA A 54 45.87 -2.19 -19.32
C ALA A 54 45.97 -2.14 -17.79
N ARG A 55 46.69 -1.12 -17.32
CA ARG A 55 46.87 -0.72 -15.93
C ARG A 55 45.59 -0.01 -15.50
N ILE A 56 44.93 -0.43 -14.41
CA ILE A 56 43.82 0.30 -13.80
C ILE A 56 44.08 0.39 -12.30
N ASP A 57 44.10 1.65 -11.85
CA ASP A 57 44.28 2.09 -10.48
C ASP A 57 43.07 1.77 -9.59
N ASN A 58 43.31 1.89 -8.28
CA ASN A 58 42.45 1.55 -7.17
C ASN A 58 41.05 2.20 -7.17
N ASP A 59 40.15 1.50 -6.46
CA ASP A 59 38.99 2.01 -5.71
C ASP A 59 37.73 2.46 -6.47
N THR A 60 36.91 1.49 -6.87
CA THR A 60 35.46 1.54 -6.63
C THR A 60 34.86 0.13 -6.73
N PRO A 61 34.13 -0.39 -5.72
CA PRO A 61 33.34 -1.59 -5.92
C PRO A 61 32.15 -1.23 -6.82
N ILE A 62 32.28 -1.47 -8.13
CA ILE A 62 31.14 -1.56 -9.02
C ILE A 62 30.36 -2.80 -8.58
N ILE A 63 29.40 -2.61 -7.70
CA ILE A 63 28.34 -3.60 -7.46
C ILE A 63 27.50 -3.59 -8.74
N SER A 64 27.90 -4.39 -9.74
CA SER A 64 26.98 -4.76 -10.81
C SER A 64 25.95 -5.69 -10.18
N CYS A 65 24.87 -5.11 -9.65
CA CYS A 65 23.63 -5.86 -9.46
C CYS A 65 23.17 -6.27 -10.86
N SER A 66 23.64 -7.43 -11.35
CA SER A 66 22.87 -8.13 -12.36
C SER A 66 21.61 -8.65 -11.64
N GLN A 67 20.61 -7.80 -11.52
CA GLN A 67 19.23 -8.26 -11.44
C GLN A 67 18.99 -9.01 -12.75
N LYS A 68 19.28 -10.32 -12.72
CA LYS A 68 18.55 -11.24 -13.58
C LYS A 68 17.13 -11.20 -13.05
N ASP A 69 16.38 -10.21 -13.49
CA ASP A 69 14.93 -10.28 -13.51
C ASP A 69 14.63 -11.52 -14.34
N TYR A 70 14.41 -12.65 -13.65
CA TYR A 70 13.64 -13.72 -14.22
C TYR A 70 12.23 -13.19 -14.31
N ILE A 71 11.98 -12.37 -15.34
CA ILE A 71 10.67 -12.38 -15.97
C ILE A 71 10.59 -13.79 -16.54
N ILE A 72 10.12 -14.74 -15.72
CA ILE A 72 9.44 -15.91 -16.25
C ILE A 72 8.20 -15.31 -16.85
N LYS A 73 8.32 -14.77 -18.06
CA LYS A 73 7.15 -14.67 -18.89
C LYS A 73 6.71 -16.12 -18.98
N ASN A 74 5.53 -16.44 -18.46
CA ASN A 74 4.75 -17.52 -19.04
C ASN A 74 4.39 -17.12 -20.48
N GLU A 75 5.42 -16.92 -21.32
CA GLU A 75 5.35 -16.97 -22.76
C GLU A 75 5.16 -18.44 -23.09
N ILE A 76 3.93 -18.91 -22.86
CA ILE A 76 3.27 -19.57 -23.96
C ILE A 76 2.97 -18.47 -25.00
N ALA A 77 4.02 -17.88 -25.57
CA ALA A 77 3.96 -17.12 -26.80
C ALA A 77 3.72 -18.17 -27.88
N ILE A 78 2.44 -18.54 -28.03
CA ILE A 78 2.02 -19.28 -29.20
C ILE A 78 2.19 -18.29 -30.36
N PRO A 79 3.04 -18.58 -31.35
CA PRO A 79 3.17 -17.75 -32.53
C PRO A 79 1.78 -17.54 -33.13
N TYR A 80 1.48 -16.29 -33.44
CA TYR A 80 0.24 -15.84 -34.05
C TYR A 80 0.00 -16.61 -35.36
N PHE A 81 -0.75 -17.70 -35.27
CA PHE A 81 -1.50 -18.20 -36.42
C PHE A 81 -2.72 -17.32 -36.57
N SER A 82 -2.93 -16.84 -37.80
CA SER A 82 -4.15 -16.21 -38.29
C SER A 82 -5.38 -16.80 -37.59
N GLN A 83 -5.92 -16.09 -36.60
CA GLN A 83 -7.18 -16.48 -36.00
C GLN A 83 -8.23 -16.31 -37.10
N ASP A 84 -8.91 -17.40 -37.44
CA ASP A 84 -10.13 -17.32 -38.25
C ASP A 84 -11.00 -16.20 -37.68
N VAL A 85 -11.36 -15.28 -38.57
CA VAL A 85 -12.17 -14.10 -38.28
C VAL A 85 -13.53 -14.59 -37.77
N GLY A 86 -13.65 -14.83 -36.46
CA GLY A 86 -14.87 -15.41 -35.88
C GLY A 86 -14.72 -16.14 -34.54
N GLN A 87 -13.52 -16.50 -34.08
CA GLN A 87 -13.35 -17.19 -32.79
C GLN A 87 -12.44 -16.42 -31.82
N TYR A 88 -13.04 -15.61 -30.96
CA TYR A 88 -12.35 -14.93 -29.86
C TYR A 88 -12.22 -15.89 -28.66
N PHE A 89 -11.00 -16.16 -28.21
CA PHE A 89 -10.74 -16.88 -26.97
C PHE A 89 -10.22 -15.94 -25.90
N SER A 90 -10.54 -16.26 -24.64
CA SER A 90 -9.96 -15.53 -23.53
C SER A 90 -8.49 -15.92 -23.36
N LYS A 91 -7.70 -14.94 -22.93
CA LYS A 91 -6.31 -15.13 -22.50
C LYS A 91 -6.06 -14.24 -21.28
N PHE A 92 -5.01 -14.49 -20.54
CA PHE A 92 -4.59 -13.60 -19.46
C PHE A 92 -3.08 -13.57 -19.35
N GLN A 93 -2.56 -12.50 -18.74
CA GLN A 93 -1.18 -12.36 -18.33
C GLN A 93 -1.16 -11.89 -16.88
N CYS A 94 -0.35 -12.53 -16.03
CA CYS A 94 -0.23 -12.16 -14.62
C CYS A 94 1.21 -11.80 -14.26
N THR A 95 1.37 -11.07 -13.15
CA THR A 95 2.61 -10.90 -12.42
C THR A 95 2.34 -11.06 -10.92
N GLY A 96 3.38 -11.45 -10.17
CA GLY A 96 3.30 -11.78 -8.73
C GLY A 96 2.86 -13.23 -8.53
N SER A 97 3.62 -14.00 -7.74
CA SER A 97 3.27 -15.38 -7.32
C SER A 97 2.69 -16.29 -8.42
N GLU A 98 3.32 -16.26 -9.60
CA GLU A 98 2.82 -16.89 -10.84
C GLU A 98 2.82 -18.41 -10.84
N ASN A 99 3.28 -19.06 -9.76
CA ASN A 99 3.34 -20.51 -9.62
C ASN A 99 2.80 -20.98 -8.25
N ASN A 100 2.06 -20.13 -7.54
CA ASN A 100 1.40 -20.50 -6.28
C ASN A 100 -0.03 -19.94 -6.21
N ILE A 101 -1.01 -20.82 -6.37
CA ILE A 101 -2.43 -20.51 -6.35
C ILE A 101 -2.89 -19.99 -4.97
N GLU A 102 -2.22 -20.40 -3.90
CA GLU A 102 -2.52 -19.94 -2.53
C GLU A 102 -2.08 -18.48 -2.31
N GLU A 103 -1.20 -17.95 -3.15
CA GLU A 103 -0.74 -16.55 -3.11
C GLU A 103 -1.55 -15.68 -4.10
N TRP A 104 -2.85 -15.94 -4.22
CA TRP A 104 -3.79 -15.15 -5.03
C TRP A 104 -3.86 -13.68 -4.61
N GLU A 105 -3.51 -13.36 -3.37
CA GLU A 105 -3.51 -11.99 -2.87
C GLU A 105 -2.43 -11.12 -3.55
N GLU A 106 -1.29 -11.70 -3.93
CA GLU A 106 -0.16 -10.96 -4.52
C GLU A 106 -0.24 -10.88 -6.06
N ARG A 107 -1.21 -11.58 -6.66
CA ARG A 107 -1.38 -11.67 -8.11
C ARG A 107 -2.06 -10.43 -8.69
N LEU A 108 -1.51 -9.96 -9.79
CA LEU A 108 -2.07 -8.94 -10.66
C LEU A 108 -2.20 -9.52 -12.07
N CYS A 109 -3.38 -9.45 -12.67
CA CYS A 109 -3.63 -10.05 -13.98
C CYS A 109 -4.39 -9.11 -14.91
N ILE A 110 -4.02 -9.12 -16.18
CA ILE A 110 -4.82 -8.56 -17.28
C ILE A 110 -5.47 -9.72 -18.03
N PHE A 111 -6.80 -9.70 -18.09
CA PHE A 111 -7.61 -10.63 -18.83
C PHE A 111 -8.03 -9.99 -20.16
N TYR A 112 -8.06 -10.81 -21.21
CA TYR A 112 -8.49 -10.40 -22.53
C TYR A 112 -9.69 -11.21 -22.97
N ASN A 113 -10.62 -10.56 -23.68
CA ASN A 113 -11.83 -11.17 -24.22
C ASN A 113 -12.64 -11.92 -23.13
N THR A 114 -12.86 -11.29 -21.97
CA THR A 114 -13.71 -11.84 -20.90
C THR A 114 -15.05 -11.16 -20.90
N CYS A 115 -16.15 -11.89 -20.65
CA CYS A 115 -17.49 -11.31 -20.64
C CYS A 115 -18.16 -11.47 -19.28
N TYR A 116 -18.75 -10.40 -18.76
CA TYR A 116 -19.71 -10.48 -17.67
C TYR A 116 -21.08 -10.86 -18.22
N ASN A 117 -21.62 -11.98 -17.77
CA ASN A 117 -22.98 -12.40 -18.08
C ASN A 117 -23.93 -11.76 -17.05
N VAL A 118 -24.79 -10.86 -17.52
CA VAL A 118 -25.65 -10.02 -16.67
C VAL A 118 -26.72 -10.84 -15.94
N ASP A 119 -27.20 -11.92 -16.56
CA ASP A 119 -28.23 -12.80 -15.98
C ASP A 119 -27.70 -13.63 -14.81
N THR A 120 -26.49 -14.17 -14.96
CA THR A 120 -25.86 -15.05 -13.96
C THR A 120 -25.01 -14.31 -12.94
N GLY A 121 -24.63 -13.06 -13.24
CA GLY A 121 -23.73 -12.27 -12.42
C GLY A 121 -22.29 -12.79 -12.37
N ARG A 122 -21.83 -13.49 -13.42
CA ARG A 122 -20.51 -14.13 -13.47
C ARG A 122 -19.67 -13.65 -14.64
N PHE A 123 -18.35 -13.58 -14.42
CA PHE A 123 -17.37 -13.37 -15.48
C PHE A 123 -17.03 -14.70 -16.14
N HIS A 124 -17.18 -14.77 -17.46
CA HIS A 124 -16.86 -15.92 -18.30
C HIS A 124 -15.49 -15.74 -18.95
N TYR A 125 -14.67 -16.78 -18.83
CA TYR A 125 -13.42 -16.97 -19.53
C TYR A 125 -13.60 -18.09 -20.57
N PHE A 126 -13.58 -17.73 -21.85
CA PHE A 126 -13.93 -18.59 -22.98
C PHE A 126 -12.74 -19.45 -23.42
N ARG A 127 -12.91 -20.77 -23.40
CA ARG A 127 -11.93 -21.76 -23.85
C ARG A 127 -12.47 -22.51 -25.06
N THR A 128 -11.60 -22.82 -26.03
CA THR A 128 -11.96 -23.76 -27.10
C THR A 128 -12.32 -25.13 -26.48
N THR A 129 -13.26 -25.86 -27.06
CA THR A 129 -13.53 -27.27 -26.70
C THR A 129 -12.28 -28.17 -26.80
N GLN A 130 -11.39 -27.92 -27.77
CA GLN A 130 -10.10 -28.61 -27.92
C GLN A 130 -9.07 -28.29 -26.83
N ARG A 131 -9.22 -27.19 -26.08
CA ARG A 131 -8.31 -26.74 -25.01
C ARG A 131 -8.82 -27.06 -23.61
N LYS A 132 -9.93 -27.80 -23.45
CA LYS A 132 -10.35 -28.32 -22.14
C LYS A 132 -9.21 -29.10 -21.45
N SER A 133 -8.42 -29.83 -22.26
CA SER A 133 -7.26 -30.61 -21.83
C SER A 133 -5.97 -29.81 -21.63
N LYS A 134 -5.94 -28.50 -21.91
CA LYS A 134 -4.77 -27.65 -21.64
C LYS A 134 -4.92 -26.95 -20.29
N PRO A 135 -3.91 -26.96 -19.41
CA PRO A 135 -3.98 -26.22 -18.16
C PRO A 135 -4.11 -24.71 -18.41
N ILE A 136 -4.82 -24.04 -17.51
CA ILE A 136 -4.93 -22.58 -17.42
C ILE A 136 -3.67 -22.02 -16.74
N PHE A 137 -3.17 -22.73 -15.74
CA PHE A 137 -2.10 -22.28 -14.86
C PHE A 137 -1.27 -23.47 -14.39
N TYR A 138 0.02 -23.25 -14.16
CA TYR A 138 0.88 -24.24 -13.51
C TYR A 138 1.20 -23.79 -12.10
N ASP A 139 0.80 -24.60 -11.13
CA ASP A 139 1.12 -24.43 -9.72
C ASP A 139 2.32 -25.32 -9.35
N SER A 140 3.26 -24.78 -8.60
CA SER A 140 4.45 -25.52 -8.15
C SER A 140 4.12 -26.73 -7.28
N LYS A 141 3.04 -26.67 -6.48
CA LYS A 141 2.59 -27.72 -5.56
C LYS A 141 1.49 -28.59 -6.17
N ARG A 142 0.47 -27.97 -6.77
CA ARG A 142 -0.72 -28.60 -7.36
C ARG A 142 -0.56 -28.98 -8.84
N ARG A 143 0.57 -28.65 -9.47
CA ARG A 143 0.88 -28.91 -10.88
C ARG A 143 -0.14 -28.24 -11.81
N MET A 144 -0.63 -28.96 -12.81
CA MET A 144 -1.52 -28.41 -13.84
C MET A 144 -2.91 -28.08 -13.27
N ILE A 145 -3.26 -26.80 -13.29
CA ILE A 145 -4.57 -26.28 -12.90
C ILE A 145 -5.39 -26.00 -14.16
N TYR A 146 -6.60 -26.56 -14.22
CA TYR A 146 -7.49 -26.48 -15.39
C TYR A 146 -8.66 -25.51 -15.22
N GLU A 147 -8.87 -24.98 -14.02
CA GLU A 147 -9.95 -24.03 -13.69
C GLU A 147 -9.40 -22.98 -12.71
N PHE A 148 -9.95 -21.76 -12.71
CA PHE A 148 -9.45 -20.70 -11.83
C PHE A 148 -9.82 -20.91 -10.35
N GLY A 149 -10.79 -21.78 -10.04
CA GLY A 149 -11.21 -22.15 -8.69
C GLY A 149 -10.73 -23.54 -8.28
N ASN A 150 -10.73 -23.80 -6.97
CA ASN A 150 -10.52 -25.15 -6.43
C ASN A 150 -11.85 -25.93 -6.40
N LYS A 151 -11.74 -27.27 -6.37
CA LYS A 151 -12.90 -28.19 -6.32
C LYS A 151 -13.81 -27.97 -5.10
N ASP A 152 -13.31 -27.28 -4.08
CA ASP A 152 -14.00 -26.96 -2.83
C ASP A 152 -14.86 -25.68 -2.93
N GLY A 153 -14.93 -25.04 -4.11
CA GLY A 153 -15.79 -23.88 -4.36
C GLY A 153 -15.23 -22.54 -3.92
N ILE A 154 -13.96 -22.49 -3.50
CA ILE A 154 -13.27 -21.26 -3.06
C ILE A 154 -12.51 -20.65 -4.26
N ASN A 155 -13.19 -19.76 -4.96
CA ASN A 155 -12.79 -19.17 -6.25
C ASN A 155 -11.68 -18.09 -6.13
N ASN A 156 -10.50 -18.44 -5.63
CA ASN A 156 -9.43 -17.49 -5.33
C ASN A 156 -8.31 -17.53 -6.38
N PHE A 157 -8.34 -16.60 -7.35
CA PHE A 157 -7.25 -16.46 -8.33
C PHE A 157 -6.52 -15.12 -8.24
N VAL A 158 -7.25 -14.03 -8.02
CA VAL A 158 -6.70 -12.70 -7.71
C VAL A 158 -7.53 -12.08 -6.58
N SER A 159 -7.02 -11.01 -5.96
CA SER A 159 -7.79 -10.21 -4.99
C SER A 159 -8.30 -8.93 -5.61
N LEU A 160 -9.56 -8.58 -5.36
CA LEU A 160 -10.13 -7.28 -5.75
C LEU A 160 -9.79 -6.17 -4.77
N ALA A 161 -9.41 -6.51 -3.54
CA ALA A 161 -9.10 -5.55 -2.50
C ALA A 161 -7.59 -5.48 -2.28
N SER A 162 -7.08 -4.28 -1.98
CA SER A 162 -5.66 -4.01 -1.69
C SER A 162 -5.11 -4.81 -0.49
N ARG A 163 -5.99 -5.34 0.39
CA ARG A 163 -5.65 -6.04 1.63
C ARG A 163 -5.93 -7.55 1.66
N GLY A 164 -6.35 -8.15 0.56
CA GLY A 164 -6.48 -9.62 0.48
C GLY A 164 -7.85 -10.15 0.89
N SER A 165 -8.79 -9.29 1.28
CA SER A 165 -10.08 -9.75 1.79
C SER A 165 -11.12 -10.13 0.73
N ALA A 166 -10.87 -9.84 -0.55
CA ALA A 166 -11.86 -9.98 -1.62
C ALA A 166 -11.37 -10.88 -2.76
N PRO A 167 -11.39 -12.22 -2.59
CA PRO A 167 -10.98 -13.11 -3.66
C PRO A 167 -11.89 -13.04 -4.88
N TRP A 168 -11.31 -13.23 -6.05
CA TRP A 168 -12.04 -13.25 -7.31
C TRP A 168 -11.37 -14.15 -8.35
N SER A 169 -12.20 -14.70 -9.23
CA SER A 169 -11.80 -15.38 -10.44
C SER A 169 -12.95 -15.42 -11.45
N PRO A 170 -12.65 -15.48 -12.76
CA PRO A 170 -13.67 -15.79 -13.75
C PRO A 170 -13.93 -17.30 -13.78
N ILE A 171 -15.12 -17.70 -14.24
CA ILE A 171 -15.43 -19.11 -14.51
C ILE A 171 -15.01 -19.48 -15.93
N SER A 172 -14.41 -20.66 -16.08
CA SER A 172 -14.04 -21.18 -17.39
C SER A 172 -15.26 -21.79 -18.08
N VAL A 173 -15.61 -21.29 -19.26
CA VAL A 173 -16.70 -21.82 -20.07
C VAL A 173 -16.15 -22.38 -21.39
N SER A 174 -16.78 -23.45 -21.87
CA SER A 174 -16.43 -24.09 -23.15
C SER A 174 -17.43 -23.79 -24.24
N GLU A 175 -17.90 -22.55 -24.23
CA GLU A 175 -18.86 -21.99 -25.17
C GLU A 175 -18.11 -21.04 -26.12
N PRO A 176 -18.64 -20.82 -27.34
CA PRO A 176 -18.10 -19.78 -28.21
C PRO A 176 -18.29 -18.41 -27.57
N TYR A 177 -17.38 -17.48 -27.88
CA TYR A 177 -17.53 -16.09 -27.49
C TYR A 177 -18.87 -15.52 -28.02
N PRO A 178 -19.57 -14.65 -27.26
CA PRO A 178 -20.89 -14.16 -27.65
C PRO A 178 -20.85 -13.48 -29.02
N SER A 179 -21.74 -13.92 -29.93
CA SER A 179 -21.88 -13.35 -31.27
C SER A 179 -23.14 -12.48 -31.43
N LYS A 180 -24.05 -12.50 -30.43
CA LYS A 180 -25.30 -11.73 -30.41
C LYS A 180 -25.59 -11.22 -28.99
N ASN A 181 -26.32 -10.11 -28.90
CA ASN A 181 -26.76 -9.51 -27.62
C ASN A 181 -25.60 -9.31 -26.61
N PHE A 182 -24.54 -8.65 -27.08
CA PHE A 182 -23.40 -8.29 -26.25
C PHE A 182 -22.95 -6.86 -26.54
N THR A 183 -22.41 -6.21 -25.52
CA THR A 183 -21.67 -4.96 -25.66
C THR A 183 -20.19 -5.27 -25.56
N ARG A 184 -19.39 -4.69 -26.44
CA ARG A 184 -17.93 -4.80 -26.41
C ARG A 184 -17.30 -3.51 -25.92
N LEU A 185 -16.43 -3.63 -24.92
CA LEU A 185 -15.71 -2.52 -24.30
C LEU A 185 -14.23 -2.62 -24.68
N HIS A 186 -13.74 -1.61 -25.40
CA HIS A 186 -12.41 -1.58 -25.99
C HIS A 186 -11.34 -0.92 -25.10
N ASP A 187 -11.76 0.02 -24.25
CA ASP A 187 -10.88 0.67 -23.28
C ASP A 187 -10.37 -0.33 -22.25
N LEU A 188 -9.24 -0.02 -21.60
CA LEU A 188 -8.79 -0.79 -20.45
C LEU A 188 -9.75 -0.56 -19.28
N HIS A 189 -10.23 -1.63 -18.67
CA HIS A 189 -11.08 -1.56 -17.49
C HIS A 189 -10.35 -2.14 -16.30
N ASN A 190 -10.39 -1.46 -15.15
CA ASN A 190 -9.97 -2.02 -13.87
C ASN A 190 -11.21 -2.42 -13.07
N LEU A 191 -11.18 -3.61 -12.45
CA LEU A 191 -12.19 -4.02 -11.48
C LEU A 191 -11.55 -4.09 -10.10
N MET A 192 -12.12 -3.36 -9.14
CA MET A 192 -11.65 -3.34 -7.77
C MET A 192 -12.78 -3.43 -6.74
N GLN A 193 -12.40 -3.84 -5.53
CA GLN A 193 -13.18 -3.69 -4.31
C GLN A 193 -12.36 -2.83 -3.37
N SER A 194 -12.63 -1.53 -3.40
CA SER A 194 -11.94 -0.56 -2.56
C SER A 194 -12.26 -0.78 -1.07
N THR A 195 -11.37 -0.31 -0.22
CA THR A 195 -11.56 -0.23 1.23
C THR A 195 -11.73 1.21 1.67
N PHE A 196 -12.45 2.02 0.87
CA PHE A 196 -12.71 3.43 1.19
C PHE A 196 -13.43 3.56 2.54
N ALA A 197 -12.65 3.73 3.60
CA ALA A 197 -13.13 4.24 4.86
C ALA A 197 -13.32 5.75 4.67
N SER A 198 -14.53 6.25 4.93
CA SER A 198 -14.95 7.64 4.64
C SER A 198 -14.09 8.72 5.30
N ASP A 199 -13.25 8.32 6.24
CA ASP A 199 -12.50 9.11 7.19
C ASP A 199 -10.98 8.87 7.12
N ASN A 200 -10.54 7.91 6.29
CA ASN A 200 -9.14 7.56 6.13
C ASN A 200 -8.75 7.61 4.64
N ILE A 201 -8.77 8.83 4.13
CA ILE A 201 -8.50 9.15 2.72
C ILE A 201 -7.10 8.69 2.28
N ALA A 202 -6.13 8.64 3.20
CA ALA A 202 -4.79 8.14 2.90
C ALA A 202 -4.81 6.68 2.40
N HIS A 203 -5.66 5.81 2.95
CA HIS A 203 -5.83 4.45 2.42
C HIS A 203 -6.43 4.46 1.02
N GLY A 204 -7.45 5.27 0.78
CA GLY A 204 -8.04 5.44 -0.55
C GLY A 204 -7.02 5.92 -1.58
N LEU A 205 -6.15 6.86 -1.20
CA LEU A 205 -5.11 7.43 -2.06
C LEU A 205 -3.98 6.45 -2.35
N TRP A 206 -3.36 5.91 -1.30
CA TRP A 206 -2.08 5.22 -1.41
C TRP A 206 -2.20 3.71 -1.52
N GLU A 207 -3.26 3.12 -0.95
CA GLU A 207 -3.55 1.69 -1.10
C GLU A 207 -4.47 1.46 -2.29
N ASP A 208 -5.67 2.05 -2.30
CA ASP A 208 -6.68 1.70 -3.30
C ASP A 208 -6.33 2.28 -4.68
N LEU A 209 -6.31 3.61 -4.84
CA LEU A 209 -5.96 4.25 -6.12
C LEU A 209 -4.48 4.06 -6.47
N GLY A 210 -3.59 4.12 -5.48
CA GLY A 210 -2.17 3.82 -5.63
C GLY A 210 -1.94 2.43 -6.22
N SER A 211 -2.62 1.39 -5.71
CA SER A 211 -2.48 0.03 -6.25
C SER A 211 -2.80 -0.08 -7.73
N ILE A 212 -3.77 0.69 -8.22
CA ILE A 212 -4.08 0.75 -9.66
C ILE A 212 -2.89 1.36 -10.41
N SER A 213 -2.40 2.52 -9.98
CA SER A 213 -1.24 3.21 -10.58
C SER A 213 -0.03 2.28 -10.68
N TYR A 214 0.31 1.64 -9.56
CA TYR A 214 1.43 0.75 -9.48
C TYR A 214 1.24 -0.52 -10.32
N SER A 215 0.02 -1.02 -10.43
CA SER A 215 -0.31 -2.18 -11.25
C SER A 215 -0.11 -1.89 -12.73
N LEU A 216 -0.54 -0.72 -13.19
CA LEU A 216 -0.30 -0.25 -14.55
C LEU A 216 1.20 -0.12 -14.82
N ASP A 217 1.96 0.51 -13.89
CA ASP A 217 3.41 0.67 -14.03
C ASP A 217 4.13 -0.69 -14.07
N ARG A 218 3.79 -1.63 -13.17
CA ARG A 218 4.36 -2.99 -13.14
C ARG A 218 4.07 -3.79 -14.40
N MET A 219 2.94 -3.53 -15.06
CA MET A 219 2.60 -4.16 -16.34
C MET A 219 3.11 -3.38 -17.55
N SER A 220 3.80 -2.24 -17.34
CA SER A 220 4.21 -1.32 -18.40
C SER A 220 3.05 -0.87 -19.28
N ILE A 221 1.89 -0.62 -18.66
CA ILE A 221 0.66 -0.17 -19.31
C ILE A 221 0.44 1.31 -19.02
N THR A 222 0.14 2.09 -20.05
CA THR A 222 -0.38 3.45 -19.93
C THR A 222 -1.65 3.54 -20.76
N ASP A 223 -2.76 3.91 -20.14
CA ASP A 223 -4.04 4.06 -20.83
C ASP A 223 -4.80 5.28 -20.27
N PRO A 224 -4.82 6.41 -20.99
CA PRO A 224 -5.52 7.62 -20.53
C PRO A 224 -7.05 7.45 -20.49
N ASN A 225 -7.57 6.40 -21.13
CA ASN A 225 -8.98 6.05 -21.18
C ASN A 225 -9.34 4.93 -20.20
N LEU A 226 -8.48 4.62 -19.22
CA LEU A 226 -8.78 3.63 -18.20
C LEU A 226 -10.15 3.87 -17.55
N VAL A 227 -10.99 2.85 -17.49
CA VAL A 227 -12.27 2.91 -16.75
C VAL A 227 -12.08 2.15 -15.43
N ILE A 228 -12.18 2.86 -14.32
CA ILE A 228 -12.05 2.26 -12.98
C ILE A 228 -13.46 1.89 -12.48
N MET A 229 -13.70 0.59 -12.32
CA MET A 229 -14.96 0.04 -11.85
C MET A 229 -14.83 -0.45 -10.41
N HIS A 230 -15.76 -0.06 -9.54
CA HIS A 230 -15.77 -0.45 -8.14
C HIS A 230 -17.00 -1.27 -7.77
N LEU A 231 -16.83 -2.29 -6.90
CA LEU A 231 -17.94 -3.14 -6.42
C LEU A 231 -18.66 -2.60 -5.18
N ASN A 232 -17.98 -1.78 -4.38
CA ASN A 232 -18.50 -1.29 -3.10
C ASN A 232 -18.92 0.17 -3.19
N ASN A 233 -19.73 0.63 -2.24
CA ASN A 233 -20.15 2.03 -2.20
C ASN A 233 -18.96 2.94 -1.91
N ILE A 234 -18.81 3.97 -2.73
CA ILE A 234 -17.86 5.05 -2.51
C ILE A 234 -18.45 6.05 -1.52
N PRO A 235 -17.70 6.51 -0.49
CA PRO A 235 -18.13 7.56 0.41
C PRO A 235 -18.58 8.82 -0.35
N LYS A 236 -19.73 9.36 0.05
CA LYS A 236 -20.30 10.57 -0.58
C LYS A 236 -19.98 11.85 0.20
N THR A 237 -19.08 11.79 1.17
CA THR A 237 -18.71 12.95 2.00
C THR A 237 -18.08 14.05 1.14
N PRO A 238 -18.28 15.34 1.46
CA PRO A 238 -17.68 16.44 0.69
C PRO A 238 -16.17 16.31 0.56
N LEU A 239 -15.48 15.97 1.65
CA LEU A 239 -14.03 15.80 1.68
C LEU A 239 -13.57 14.71 0.70
N PHE A 240 -14.25 13.57 0.67
CA PHE A 240 -13.93 12.48 -0.24
C PHE A 240 -14.16 12.86 -1.71
N LYS A 241 -15.26 13.57 -2.01
CA LYS A 241 -15.55 14.09 -3.36
C LYS A 241 -14.48 15.07 -3.83
N THR A 242 -14.10 16.03 -2.98
CA THR A 242 -13.04 17.00 -3.28
C THR A 242 -11.74 16.26 -3.58
N TYR A 243 -11.37 15.30 -2.74
CA TYR A 243 -10.16 14.52 -2.92
C TYR A 243 -10.14 13.74 -4.25
N HIS A 244 -11.25 13.07 -4.60
CA HIS A 244 -11.41 12.36 -5.87
C HIS A 244 -11.20 13.25 -7.10
N GLN A 245 -11.68 14.50 -7.06
CA GLN A 245 -11.55 15.45 -8.17
C GLN A 245 -10.10 15.82 -8.51
N TYR A 246 -9.19 15.76 -7.54
CA TYR A 246 -7.79 16.14 -7.74
C TYR A 246 -6.85 14.95 -8.01
N VAL A 247 -7.32 13.72 -7.77
CA VAL A 247 -6.46 12.52 -7.78
C VAL A 247 -6.84 11.54 -8.87
N ILE A 248 -8.13 11.24 -9.09
CA ILE A 248 -8.54 10.32 -10.17
C ILE A 248 -8.05 10.80 -11.53
N PRO A 249 -8.14 12.10 -11.87
CA PRO A 249 -7.66 12.58 -13.16
C PRO A 249 -6.15 12.39 -13.41
N ALA A 250 -5.35 12.19 -12.36
CA ALA A 250 -3.94 11.83 -12.49
C ALA A 250 -3.73 10.38 -12.98
N LEU A 251 -4.78 9.53 -12.91
CA LEU A 251 -4.80 8.16 -13.45
C LEU A 251 -5.53 8.07 -14.79
N THR A 252 -6.66 8.76 -14.92
CA THR A 252 -7.56 8.59 -16.07
C THR A 252 -8.43 9.81 -16.31
N LYS A 253 -8.82 10.04 -17.57
CA LYS A 253 -9.82 11.07 -17.91
C LYS A 253 -11.25 10.70 -17.52
N ASN A 254 -11.51 9.41 -17.26
CA ASN A 254 -12.85 8.90 -17.00
C ASN A 254 -13.19 8.97 -15.51
N PRO A 255 -14.45 9.27 -15.13
CA PRO A 255 -14.89 9.10 -13.76
C PRO A 255 -14.89 7.62 -13.36
N MET A 256 -14.73 7.36 -12.07
CA MET A 256 -15.00 6.03 -11.51
C MET A 256 -16.49 5.67 -11.67
N VAL A 257 -16.77 4.40 -11.91
CA VAL A 257 -18.14 3.89 -12.10
C VAL A 257 -18.44 2.72 -11.17
N GLU A 258 -19.66 2.67 -10.66
CA GLU A 258 -20.14 1.51 -9.89
C GLU A 258 -20.41 0.36 -10.86
N PHE A 259 -19.74 -0.77 -10.65
CA PHE A 259 -19.70 -1.87 -11.61
C PHE A 259 -21.10 -2.38 -12.00
N GLY A 260 -21.97 -2.62 -11.01
CA GLY A 260 -23.31 -3.18 -11.22
C GLY A 260 -24.21 -2.26 -12.06
N THR A 261 -24.20 -0.97 -11.76
CA THR A 261 -24.92 0.07 -12.52
C THR A 261 -24.33 0.22 -13.91
N TYR A 262 -23.00 0.23 -14.01
CA TYR A 262 -22.29 0.38 -15.28
C TYR A 262 -22.64 -0.75 -16.26
N VAL A 263 -22.52 -2.02 -15.84
CA VAL A 263 -22.81 -3.15 -16.73
C VAL A 263 -24.30 -3.27 -17.08
N LYS A 264 -25.20 -2.90 -16.16
CA LYS A 264 -26.66 -2.89 -16.43
C LYS A 264 -27.08 -1.82 -17.42
N SER A 265 -26.35 -0.71 -17.50
CA SER A 265 -26.67 0.41 -18.40
C SER A 265 -26.61 0.07 -19.89
N PHE A 266 -25.92 -1.01 -20.26
CA PHE A 266 -25.78 -1.42 -21.66
C PHE A 266 -26.97 -2.21 -22.20
N HIS A 267 -27.88 -2.69 -21.35
CA HIS A 267 -29.07 -3.45 -21.75
C HIS A 267 -28.78 -4.69 -22.65
N THR A 268 -27.62 -5.31 -22.46
CA THR A 268 -27.19 -6.52 -23.17
C THR A 268 -27.01 -7.70 -22.24
N LYS A 269 -27.17 -8.93 -22.75
CA LYS A 269 -26.95 -10.15 -21.96
C LYS A 269 -25.50 -10.31 -21.50
N HIS A 270 -24.54 -9.93 -22.36
CA HIS A 270 -23.12 -9.98 -22.05
C HIS A 270 -22.47 -8.60 -22.21
N VAL A 271 -21.64 -8.23 -21.25
CA VAL A 271 -20.74 -7.08 -21.36
C VAL A 271 -19.32 -7.61 -21.43
N CYS A 272 -18.68 -7.47 -22.57
CA CYS A 272 -17.41 -8.09 -22.89
C CYS A 272 -16.26 -7.08 -22.92
N PHE A 273 -15.19 -7.40 -22.22
CA PHE A 273 -14.01 -6.57 -22.04
C PHE A 273 -12.88 -7.09 -22.93
N ASP A 274 -12.36 -6.23 -23.79
CA ASP A 274 -11.14 -6.54 -24.54
C ASP A 274 -9.94 -6.65 -23.61
N ARG A 275 -9.90 -5.79 -22.58
CA ARG A 275 -8.84 -5.72 -21.57
C ARG A 275 -9.45 -5.40 -20.21
N LEU A 276 -9.33 -6.33 -19.27
CA LEU A 276 -9.79 -6.21 -17.90
C LEU A 276 -8.62 -6.49 -16.94
N ILE A 277 -8.14 -5.46 -16.24
CA ILE A 277 -7.11 -5.59 -15.21
C ILE A 277 -7.76 -5.82 -13.84
N VAL A 278 -7.34 -6.89 -13.18
CA VAL A 278 -7.87 -7.33 -11.88
C VAL A 278 -6.72 -7.84 -11.02
N GLY A 279 -6.77 -7.58 -9.72
CA GLY A 279 -5.64 -7.87 -8.83
C GLY A 279 -4.79 -6.63 -8.60
N GLY A 280 -3.61 -6.86 -8.03
CA GLY A 280 -2.68 -5.79 -7.68
C GLY A 280 -2.77 -5.43 -6.22
N GLN A 281 -2.03 -6.17 -5.40
CA GLN A 281 -1.71 -5.72 -4.06
C GLN A 281 -0.28 -5.22 -4.03
N LEU A 282 -0.16 -3.91 -3.88
CA LEU A 282 0.91 -3.36 -3.07
C LEU A 282 0.21 -2.88 -1.81
N SER A 283 -0.01 -3.80 -0.88
CA SER A 283 -0.33 -3.39 0.49
C SER A 283 0.91 -2.68 1.02
N VAL A 284 0.89 -1.35 0.93
CA VAL A 284 1.94 -0.45 1.45
C VAL A 284 1.92 -0.41 2.98
N PHE A 285 0.84 -0.91 3.60
CA PHE A 285 0.82 -1.30 5.00
C PHE A 285 1.13 -2.80 5.06
N PRO A 286 2.35 -3.21 5.39
CA PRO A 286 2.77 -4.60 5.36
C PRO A 286 1.80 -5.48 6.15
N LYS A 287 1.49 -6.64 5.56
CA LYS A 287 0.90 -7.75 6.30
C LYS A 287 1.86 -8.10 7.45
N PRO A 288 1.37 -8.55 8.63
CA PRO A 288 2.20 -8.80 9.83
C PRO A 288 3.45 -9.69 9.65
N ARG A 289 3.59 -10.36 8.50
CA ARG A 289 4.68 -11.27 8.16
C ARG A 289 5.70 -10.72 7.15
N ILE A 290 5.45 -9.55 6.56
CA ILE A 290 6.34 -8.93 5.58
C ILE A 290 7.01 -7.72 6.25
N LYS A 291 8.15 -7.94 6.90
CA LYS A 291 8.89 -6.86 7.57
C LYS A 291 9.63 -5.94 6.59
N GLU A 292 9.82 -6.39 5.36
CA GLU A 292 10.67 -5.74 4.37
C GLU A 292 9.96 -5.74 3.01
N ASN A 293 9.63 -4.54 2.53
CA ASN A 293 9.00 -4.32 1.23
C ASN A 293 9.96 -3.47 0.37
N HIS A 294 11.17 -3.98 0.11
CA HIS A 294 12.17 -3.29 -0.70
C HIS A 294 11.70 -3.12 -2.15
N GLY A 295 11.96 -1.97 -2.76
CA GLY A 295 11.79 -1.72 -4.20
C GLY A 295 10.44 -1.13 -4.60
N ARG A 296 9.56 -0.80 -3.65
CA ARG A 296 8.25 -0.17 -3.92
C ARG A 296 8.31 1.36 -3.91
N GLU A 297 9.40 1.92 -3.40
CA GLU A 297 9.62 3.35 -3.21
C GLU A 297 9.48 4.12 -4.53
N ALA A 298 10.03 3.56 -5.61
CA ALA A 298 9.96 4.18 -6.94
C ALA A 298 8.51 4.24 -7.49
N LEU A 299 7.71 3.20 -7.25
CA LEU A 299 6.30 3.17 -7.65
C LEU A 299 5.50 4.23 -6.88
N PHE A 300 5.76 4.33 -5.57
CA PHE A 300 5.16 5.34 -4.71
C PHE A 300 5.53 6.76 -5.15
N TYR A 301 6.82 6.99 -5.43
CA TYR A 301 7.34 8.26 -5.93
C TYR A 301 6.74 8.64 -7.30
N ASN A 302 6.59 7.68 -8.21
CA ASN A 302 5.97 7.92 -9.51
C ASN A 302 4.50 8.31 -9.37
N TRP A 303 3.74 7.61 -8.52
CA TRP A 303 2.34 7.94 -8.26
C TRP A 303 2.18 9.34 -7.65
N ARG A 304 2.96 9.67 -6.62
CA ARG A 304 3.08 11.03 -6.09
C ARG A 304 3.33 12.04 -7.19
N SER A 305 4.29 11.78 -8.07
CA SER A 305 4.68 12.71 -9.14
C SER A 305 3.56 12.94 -10.15
N LYS A 306 2.78 11.90 -10.50
CA LYS A 306 1.58 12.01 -11.35
C LYS A 306 0.54 12.94 -10.72
N ILE A 307 0.26 12.77 -9.41
CA ILE A 307 -0.69 13.63 -8.68
C ILE A 307 -0.24 15.09 -8.70
N ILE A 308 1.01 15.35 -8.33
CA ILE A 308 1.56 16.72 -8.25
C ILE A 308 1.51 17.40 -9.62
N LYS A 309 1.97 16.69 -10.66
CA LYS A 309 1.97 17.18 -12.04
C LYS A 309 0.55 17.48 -12.55
N TYR A 310 -0.41 16.60 -12.28
CA TYR A 310 -1.81 16.84 -12.67
C TYR A 310 -2.36 18.13 -12.03
N ASN A 311 -1.95 18.42 -10.80
CA ASN A 311 -2.37 19.61 -10.07
C ASN A 311 -1.59 20.89 -10.49
N GLY A 312 -0.76 20.83 -11.54
CA GLY A 312 -0.08 21.99 -12.11
C GLY A 312 1.23 22.38 -11.44
N PHE A 313 1.80 21.51 -10.60
CA PHE A 313 3.05 21.76 -9.91
C PHE A 313 4.20 20.89 -10.44
N ASP A 314 5.43 21.32 -10.21
CA ASP A 314 6.62 20.52 -10.52
C ASP A 314 6.86 19.47 -9.42
N PRO A 315 6.82 18.16 -9.71
CA PRO A 315 7.10 17.12 -8.72
C PRO A 315 8.54 17.15 -8.19
N ASN A 316 9.47 17.77 -8.92
CA ASN A 316 10.87 17.91 -8.55
C ASN A 316 11.20 19.28 -7.93
N PHE A 317 10.18 20.09 -7.61
CA PHE A 317 10.39 21.39 -6.98
C PHE A 317 11.21 21.24 -5.69
N VAL A 318 12.25 22.07 -5.57
CA VAL A 318 13.12 22.16 -4.39
C VAL A 318 12.97 23.56 -3.79
N PRO A 319 12.46 23.69 -2.55
CA PRO A 319 12.38 24.98 -1.86
C PRO A 319 13.74 25.66 -1.77
N GLN A 320 13.75 26.98 -2.03
CA GLN A 320 14.97 27.81 -1.94
C GLN A 320 15.16 28.43 -0.54
N LYS A 321 14.17 28.30 0.33
CA LYS A 321 14.17 28.84 1.69
C LYS A 321 13.54 27.82 2.62
N HIS A 322 14.04 27.76 3.86
CA HIS A 322 13.43 26.94 4.89
C HIS A 322 12.03 27.46 5.24
N HIS A 323 11.13 26.53 5.45
CA HIS A 323 9.75 26.77 5.85
C HIS A 323 9.28 25.59 6.69
N ILE A 324 8.80 25.90 7.89
CA ILE A 324 8.30 24.94 8.87
C ILE A 324 6.77 24.98 8.85
N ILE A 325 6.14 23.83 8.63
CA ILE A 325 4.70 23.68 8.82
C ILE A 325 4.44 22.83 10.05
N ILE A 326 3.53 23.28 10.91
CA ILE A 326 2.99 22.53 12.04
C ILE A 326 1.56 22.12 11.72
N THR A 327 1.27 20.82 11.78
CA THR A 327 -0.09 20.31 11.55
C THR A 327 -0.97 20.58 12.77
N ASN A 328 -2.08 21.28 12.55
CA ASN A 328 -3.15 21.46 13.51
C ASN A 328 -4.25 20.39 13.31
N LYS A 329 -4.67 19.77 14.41
CA LYS A 329 -5.78 18.80 14.48
C LYS A 329 -6.84 19.18 15.51
N SER A 330 -6.92 20.46 15.87
CA SER A 330 -7.88 20.97 16.85
C SER A 330 -9.34 20.68 16.47
N VAL A 331 -9.66 20.53 15.18
CA VAL A 331 -10.98 20.09 14.71
C VAL A 331 -10.82 18.77 13.96
N SER A 332 -10.86 17.64 14.68
CA SER A 332 -10.93 16.34 14.01
C SER A 332 -12.40 15.96 13.80
N ALA A 333 -12.74 15.30 12.69
CA ALA A 333 -14.05 14.65 12.55
C ALA A 333 -14.29 13.56 13.62
N TRP A 334 -13.26 13.25 14.41
CA TRP A 334 -13.18 12.22 15.44
C TRP A 334 -13.22 12.76 16.86
N THR A 335 -13.31 14.09 17.01
CA THR A 335 -13.38 14.69 18.33
C THR A 335 -14.68 14.20 18.97
N ARG A 336 -14.55 13.30 19.94
CA ARG A 336 -15.72 12.74 20.64
C ARG A 336 -16.48 13.89 21.29
N PRO A 337 -17.80 13.79 21.52
CA PRO A 337 -18.58 14.87 22.12
C PRO A 337 -18.00 15.46 23.42
N ASN A 338 -17.16 14.69 24.13
CA ASN A 338 -16.49 15.07 25.38
C ASN A 338 -14.95 15.14 25.28
N SER A 339 -14.37 14.97 24.09
CA SER A 339 -12.93 15.12 23.83
C SER A 339 -12.70 16.52 23.28
N LYS A 340 -11.61 17.16 23.71
CA LYS A 340 -11.22 18.48 23.19
C LYS A 340 -10.19 18.36 22.07
N LEU A 341 -9.31 17.35 22.09
CA LEU A 341 -8.19 17.24 21.17
C LEU A 341 -7.81 15.76 20.96
N HIS A 342 -8.22 15.18 19.82
CA HIS A 342 -7.89 13.80 19.46
C HIS A 342 -6.60 13.74 18.61
N ARG A 343 -5.55 13.11 19.14
CA ARG A 343 -4.23 12.93 18.46
C ARG A 343 -3.64 14.24 17.95
N ALA A 344 -3.71 15.30 18.75
CA ALA A 344 -3.21 16.62 18.41
C ALA A 344 -1.92 16.97 19.19
N ILE A 345 -1.41 18.17 18.94
CA ILE A 345 -0.41 18.82 19.80
C ILE A 345 -1.19 19.64 20.82
N PHE A 346 -1.05 19.30 22.12
CA PHE A 346 -1.82 19.95 23.18
C PHE A 346 -1.43 21.43 23.36
N ASN A 347 -0.13 21.72 23.42
CA ASN A 347 0.43 23.06 23.61
C ASN A 347 0.85 23.72 22.28
N LEU A 348 0.01 23.62 21.25
CA LEU A 348 0.32 24.05 19.88
C LEU A 348 0.75 25.52 19.78
N GLU A 349 0.04 26.43 20.46
CA GLU A 349 0.36 27.87 20.46
C GLU A 349 1.75 28.15 21.05
N GLU A 350 2.12 27.44 22.13
CA GLU A 350 3.43 27.55 22.74
C GLU A 350 4.53 27.04 21.81
N VAL A 351 4.26 25.92 21.10
CA VAL A 351 5.19 25.35 20.12
C VAL A 351 5.43 26.32 18.97
N GLU A 352 4.37 26.85 18.38
CA GLU A 352 4.45 27.83 17.29
C GLU A 352 5.25 29.07 17.71
N LYS A 353 4.91 29.64 18.87
CA LYS A 353 5.59 30.81 19.42
C LYS A 353 7.06 30.54 19.67
N PHE A 354 7.39 29.39 20.25
CA PHE A 354 8.77 28.98 20.50
C PHE A 354 9.56 28.89 19.20
N ILE A 355 9.06 28.21 18.16
CA ILE A 355 9.76 28.06 16.88
C ILE A 355 9.97 29.42 16.22
N LYS A 356 8.94 30.29 16.19
CA LYS A 356 9.06 31.64 15.60
C LYS A 356 10.11 32.51 16.30
N LEU A 357 10.26 32.36 17.62
CA LEU A 357 11.27 33.09 18.39
C LEU A 357 12.68 32.51 18.20
N THR A 358 12.80 31.19 18.15
CA THR A 358 14.09 30.49 18.01
C THR A 358 14.66 30.61 16.58
N TYR A 359 13.80 30.59 15.55
CA TYR A 359 14.20 30.63 14.14
C TYR A 359 13.56 31.83 13.41
N PRO A 360 13.94 33.08 13.75
CA PRO A 360 13.24 34.28 13.27
C PRO A 360 13.34 34.52 11.76
N THR A 361 14.29 33.87 11.08
CA THR A 361 14.49 33.96 9.62
C THR A 361 13.71 32.92 8.84
N ILE A 362 13.13 31.92 9.51
CA ILE A 362 12.41 30.80 8.90
C ILE A 362 10.91 31.08 9.00
N SER A 363 10.19 30.90 7.89
CA SER A 363 8.73 31.01 7.90
C SER A 363 8.11 29.85 8.67
N VAL A 364 7.08 30.12 9.47
CA VAL A 364 6.39 29.11 10.29
C VAL A 364 4.89 29.26 10.13
N ASP A 365 4.24 28.23 9.59
CA ASP A 365 2.80 28.14 9.39
C ASP A 365 2.18 27.04 10.27
N VAL A 366 1.01 27.31 10.83
CA VAL A 366 0.14 26.30 11.45
C VAL A 366 -1.01 26.00 10.50
N VAL A 367 -1.16 24.74 10.11
CA VAL A 367 -2.10 24.35 9.04
C VAL A 367 -3.06 23.27 9.51
N GLU A 368 -4.34 23.55 9.36
CA GLU A 368 -5.42 22.57 9.51
C GLU A 368 -5.83 22.06 8.13
N TRP A 369 -5.30 20.91 7.73
CA TRP A 369 -5.34 20.46 6.31
C TRP A 369 -6.74 20.35 5.71
N HIS A 370 -7.72 19.90 6.48
CA HIS A 370 -9.07 19.66 5.95
C HIS A 370 -9.85 20.96 5.64
N THR A 371 -9.38 22.13 6.12
CA THR A 371 -10.02 23.42 5.86
C THR A 371 -9.53 24.07 4.57
N ILE A 372 -8.45 23.57 3.97
CA ILE A 372 -7.87 24.11 2.75
C ILE A 372 -8.09 23.18 1.54
N PRO A 373 -8.34 23.71 0.33
CA PRO A 373 -8.45 22.92 -0.88
C PRO A 373 -7.20 22.07 -1.16
N PHE A 374 -7.37 20.86 -1.71
CA PHE A 374 -6.28 19.89 -1.88
C PHE A 374 -5.13 20.40 -2.75
N ASN A 375 -5.40 21.16 -3.82
CA ASN A 375 -4.34 21.80 -4.62
C ASN A 375 -3.51 22.80 -3.79
N LYS A 376 -4.13 23.53 -2.86
CA LYS A 376 -3.43 24.41 -1.91
C LYS A 376 -2.67 23.64 -0.84
N GLN A 377 -3.14 22.43 -0.47
CA GLN A 377 -2.35 21.51 0.36
C GLN A 377 -1.06 21.12 -0.35
N ILE A 378 -1.13 20.72 -1.63
CA ILE A 378 0.05 20.38 -2.44
C ILE A 378 1.03 21.57 -2.51
N GLU A 379 0.53 22.75 -2.84
CA GLU A 379 1.36 23.97 -2.91
C GLU A 379 2.11 24.25 -1.60
N LYS A 380 1.41 24.19 -0.46
CA LYS A 380 2.02 24.40 0.86
C LYS A 380 3.06 23.32 1.18
N LEU A 381 2.72 22.05 0.95
CA LEU A 381 3.61 20.91 1.24
C LEU A 381 4.87 20.94 0.37
N LEU A 382 4.75 21.27 -0.91
CA LEU A 382 5.92 21.43 -1.80
C LEU A 382 6.87 22.53 -1.36
N ASN A 383 6.35 23.60 -0.74
CA ASN A 383 7.15 24.69 -0.19
C ASN A 383 7.64 24.42 1.24
N THR A 384 7.42 23.22 1.80
CA THR A 384 7.79 22.88 3.18
C THR A 384 9.12 22.16 3.22
N THR A 385 10.05 22.61 4.07
CA THR A 385 11.31 21.91 4.34
C THR A 385 11.23 21.05 5.59
N ILE A 386 10.45 21.48 6.61
CA ILE A 386 10.23 20.71 7.84
C ILE A 386 8.73 20.64 8.13
N LEU A 387 8.17 19.43 8.16
CA LEU A 387 6.80 19.17 8.60
C LEU A 387 6.81 18.64 10.02
N ILE A 388 6.14 19.31 10.95
CA ILE A 388 5.93 18.87 12.32
C ILE A 388 4.47 18.41 12.43
N THR A 389 4.25 17.15 12.81
CA THR A 389 2.90 16.58 12.74
C THR A 389 2.65 15.46 13.75
N PRO A 390 1.49 15.46 14.45
CA PRO A 390 1.08 14.32 15.25
C PRO A 390 0.54 13.17 14.38
N CYS A 391 0.43 11.96 14.91
CA CYS A 391 -0.01 10.77 14.18
C CYS A 391 -1.48 10.81 13.73
N GLY A 392 -1.80 10.00 12.73
CA GLY A 392 -3.14 9.90 12.14
C GLY A 392 -3.37 10.92 11.02
N GLY A 393 -3.24 10.51 9.77
CA GLY A 393 -3.43 11.37 8.60
C GLY A 393 -2.16 12.05 8.10
N VAL A 394 -1.01 11.87 8.78
CA VAL A 394 0.30 12.26 8.23
C VAL A 394 0.60 11.44 6.96
N SER A 395 0.12 10.21 6.90
CA SER A 395 0.11 9.34 5.72
C SER A 395 -0.52 9.98 4.48
N LEU A 396 -1.49 10.89 4.64
CA LEU A 396 -2.10 11.60 3.50
C LEU A 396 -1.13 12.61 2.87
N ILE A 397 -0.41 13.36 3.71
CA ILE A 397 0.30 14.58 3.30
C ILE A 397 1.81 14.41 3.16
N LEU A 398 2.43 13.54 3.97
CA LEU A 398 3.88 13.35 4.02
C LEU A 398 4.47 12.97 2.66
N PRO A 399 3.83 12.11 1.84
CA PRO A 399 4.27 11.83 0.48
C PRO A 399 4.46 13.08 -0.39
N LEU A 400 3.69 14.14 -0.18
CA LEU A 400 3.68 15.33 -1.04
C LEU A 400 4.82 16.31 -0.72
N LEU A 401 5.56 16.12 0.38
CA LEU A 401 6.75 16.91 0.69
C LEU A 401 7.81 16.78 -0.41
N PRO A 402 8.66 17.81 -0.63
CA PRO A 402 9.70 17.78 -1.64
C PRO A 402 10.85 16.84 -1.25
N ASN A 403 11.70 16.52 -2.21
CA ASN A 403 12.88 15.68 -1.98
C ASN A 403 13.81 16.34 -0.96
N GLY A 404 14.29 15.56 0.01
CA GLY A 404 15.21 16.04 1.05
C GLY A 404 14.52 16.76 2.22
N ALA A 405 13.20 16.98 2.16
CA ALA A 405 12.46 17.53 3.29
C ALA A 405 12.51 16.60 4.51
N HIS A 406 12.30 17.19 5.68
CA HIS A 406 12.21 16.49 6.95
C HIS A 406 10.76 16.45 7.44
N ALA A 407 10.38 15.32 8.04
CA ALA A 407 9.15 15.19 8.80
C ALA A 407 9.49 14.80 10.25
N ILE A 408 9.08 15.63 11.21
CA ILE A 408 9.12 15.34 12.63
C ILE A 408 7.75 14.80 13.02
N VAL A 409 7.66 13.47 13.15
CA VAL A 409 6.43 12.75 13.44
C VAL A 409 6.31 12.49 14.94
N MET A 410 5.22 12.95 15.53
CA MET A 410 4.89 12.74 16.94
C MET A 410 3.82 11.65 17.03
N ASP A 411 4.18 10.48 17.53
CA ASP A 411 3.30 9.31 17.47
C ASP A 411 2.83 8.88 18.86
N TYR A 412 2.78 7.58 19.20
CA TYR A 412 2.33 7.15 20.52
C TYR A 412 3.34 6.26 21.26
N TYR A 413 3.26 6.30 22.59
CA TYR A 413 3.92 5.36 23.48
C TYR A 413 3.11 4.07 23.52
N ALA A 414 3.71 2.97 23.07
CA ALA A 414 3.04 1.68 22.99
C ALA A 414 2.75 1.14 24.39
N THR A 415 1.48 1.21 24.81
CA THR A 415 0.98 0.60 26.05
C THR A 415 0.61 -0.88 25.87
N VAL A 416 0.52 -1.33 24.62
CA VAL A 416 0.29 -2.70 24.18
C VAL A 416 1.25 -3.02 23.04
N ALA A 417 1.70 -4.27 22.92
CA ALA A 417 2.54 -4.68 21.80
C ALA A 417 1.71 -4.70 20.51
N VAL A 418 1.99 -3.80 19.58
CA VAL A 418 1.25 -3.66 18.30
C VAL A 418 2.19 -3.28 17.18
N HIS A 419 1.87 -3.74 15.96
CA HIS A 419 2.57 -3.36 14.71
C HIS A 419 4.11 -3.53 14.74
N GLY A 420 4.63 -4.47 15.54
CA GLY A 420 6.05 -4.74 15.65
C GLY A 420 6.80 -3.95 16.73
N PHE A 421 6.09 -3.13 17.51
CA PHE A 421 6.63 -2.40 18.66
C PHE A 421 6.33 -3.12 19.97
N SER A 422 7.29 -3.13 20.90
CA SER A 422 7.15 -3.66 22.24
C SER A 422 6.42 -2.69 23.16
N ILE A 423 5.83 -3.19 24.24
CA ILE A 423 5.31 -2.33 25.30
C ILE A 423 6.47 -1.49 25.86
N GLY A 424 6.27 -0.18 25.95
CA GLY A 424 7.27 0.75 26.45
C GLY A 424 8.15 1.41 25.38
N GLU A 425 7.84 1.20 24.11
CA GLU A 425 8.53 1.84 22.98
C GLU A 425 7.65 2.93 22.33
N SER A 426 8.28 3.89 21.65
CA SER A 426 7.57 4.78 20.73
C SER A 426 7.16 3.97 19.50
N GLY A 427 5.87 3.78 19.29
CA GLY A 427 5.30 3.08 18.14
C GLY A 427 4.82 4.07 17.08
N SER A 428 4.75 3.61 15.81
CA SER A 428 4.15 4.42 14.75
C SER A 428 2.92 3.79 14.11
N MET A 429 1.79 4.52 14.10
CA MET A 429 0.55 4.06 13.44
C MET A 429 0.75 3.81 11.94
N GLU A 430 1.63 4.60 11.33
CA GLU A 430 1.80 4.67 9.88
C GLU A 430 3.25 4.34 9.46
N GLY A 431 4.14 4.00 10.41
CA GLY A 431 5.56 3.77 10.16
C GLY A 431 5.84 2.79 9.03
N ALA A 432 4.95 1.81 8.90
CA ALA A 432 4.94 0.82 7.84
C ALA A 432 4.82 1.43 6.42
N LEU A 433 3.93 2.41 6.22
CA LEU A 433 3.84 3.21 5.00
C LEU A 433 5.02 4.17 4.88
N LEU A 434 5.40 4.83 5.99
CA LEU A 434 6.46 5.84 5.99
C LEU A 434 7.79 5.29 5.48
N ASN A 435 8.07 4.00 5.68
CA ASN A 435 9.24 3.33 5.13
C ASN A 435 9.34 3.42 3.60
N HIS A 436 8.21 3.51 2.89
CA HIS A 436 8.18 3.62 1.42
C HIS A 436 8.44 5.03 0.88
N ILE A 437 8.53 6.02 1.76
CA ILE A 437 8.63 7.44 1.38
C ILE A 437 10.09 7.90 1.44
N ALA A 438 10.98 7.22 0.72
CA ALA A 438 12.43 7.38 0.88
C ALA A 438 12.96 8.81 0.60
N HIS A 439 12.23 9.61 -0.18
CA HIS A 439 12.63 10.97 -0.53
C HIS A 439 12.44 11.99 0.62
N VAL A 440 11.76 11.60 1.70
CA VAL A 440 11.58 12.42 2.91
C VAL A 440 12.33 11.79 4.07
N ARG A 441 13.14 12.59 4.78
CA ARG A 441 13.80 12.17 6.02
C ARG A 441 12.80 12.23 7.18
N LYS A 442 12.68 11.17 7.95
CA LYS A 442 11.74 11.12 9.08
C LYS A 442 12.51 11.10 10.39
N GLN A 443 12.10 11.98 11.28
CA GLN A 443 12.53 12.02 12.67
C GLN A 443 11.32 11.73 13.54
N TYR A 444 11.50 10.91 14.56
CA TYR A 444 10.42 10.57 15.48
C TYR A 444 10.62 11.33 16.79
N TYR A 445 9.63 12.14 17.15
CA TYR A 445 9.59 12.78 18.45
C TYR A 445 9.35 11.72 19.52
N GLN A 446 10.32 11.56 20.42
CA GLN A 446 10.29 10.50 21.42
C GLN A 446 9.38 10.84 22.59
N ILE A 447 8.47 9.92 22.88
CA ILE A 447 7.54 10.00 24.00
C ILE A 447 8.08 9.10 25.11
N TYR A 448 8.32 9.67 26.28
CA TYR A 448 8.94 8.95 27.39
C TYR A 448 7.95 8.39 28.40
N GLY A 449 6.68 8.76 28.31
CA GLY A 449 5.65 8.21 29.17
C GLY A 449 4.39 9.06 29.23
N LYS A 450 3.55 8.81 30.24
CA LYS A 450 2.26 9.46 30.42
C LYS A 450 2.35 10.98 30.62
N GLN A 451 3.47 11.48 31.13
CA GLN A 451 3.73 12.91 31.34
C GLN A 451 3.80 13.72 30.04
N ASP A 452 4.01 13.06 28.90
CA ASP A 452 4.04 13.68 27.58
C ASP A 452 2.65 13.73 26.94
N TYR A 453 1.59 13.38 27.68
CA TYR A 453 0.21 13.35 27.19
C TYR A 453 -0.71 14.21 28.02
N GLU A 454 -1.65 14.84 27.33
CA GLU A 454 -2.94 15.23 27.88
C GLU A 454 -3.98 14.23 27.40
N PHE A 455 -4.71 13.62 28.33
CA PHE A 455 -5.78 12.68 28.01
C PHE A 455 -7.13 13.38 27.88
N ASP A 456 -7.90 12.99 26.87
CA ASP A 456 -9.17 13.64 26.51
C ASP A 456 -10.24 13.59 27.62
N PHE A 457 -10.18 12.59 28.49
CA PHE A 457 -11.13 12.41 29.58
C PHE A 457 -10.49 11.68 30.79
N PRO A 458 -11.00 11.91 32.01
CA PRO A 458 -10.50 11.26 33.21
C PRO A 458 -10.52 9.73 33.10
N GLY A 459 -9.41 9.08 33.46
CA GLY A 459 -9.28 7.62 33.44
C GLY A 459 -8.94 7.02 32.07
N ALA A 460 -8.81 7.81 31.02
CA ALA A 460 -8.30 7.32 29.74
C ALA A 460 -6.85 6.81 29.91
N THR A 461 -6.57 5.66 29.30
CA THR A 461 -5.22 5.06 29.27
C THR A 461 -4.75 4.76 27.85
N ASP A 462 -5.63 4.98 26.87
CA ASP A 462 -5.34 4.78 25.46
C ASP A 462 -4.63 6.01 24.89
N ALA A 463 -3.29 5.95 24.92
CA ALA A 463 -2.44 6.99 24.35
C ALA A 463 -2.61 7.14 22.82
N ARG A 464 -3.15 6.13 22.13
CA ARG A 464 -3.34 6.16 20.68
C ARG A 464 -4.63 6.88 20.28
N GLU A 465 -5.72 6.64 21.00
CA GLU A 465 -7.06 7.08 20.59
C GLU A 465 -7.67 8.18 21.48
N ALA A 466 -7.09 8.46 22.64
CA ALA A 466 -7.72 9.34 23.64
C ALA A 466 -6.73 10.33 24.26
N SER A 467 -5.70 10.72 23.51
CA SER A 467 -4.69 11.66 24.01
C SER A 467 -4.17 12.61 22.93
N SER A 468 -3.61 13.72 23.41
CA SER A 468 -2.82 14.67 22.65
C SER A 468 -1.44 14.83 23.29
N ILE A 469 -0.45 15.17 22.49
CA ILE A 469 0.96 15.17 22.89
C ILE A 469 1.31 16.54 23.47
N ILE A 470 1.90 16.56 24.65
CA ILE A 470 2.53 17.73 25.25
C ILE A 470 3.98 17.78 24.74
N VAL A 471 4.28 18.78 23.92
CA VAL A 471 5.57 18.90 23.26
C VAL A 471 6.54 19.67 24.14
N ASN A 472 7.69 19.07 24.40
CA ASN A 472 8.82 19.68 25.08
C ASN A 472 9.67 20.43 24.06
N MET A 473 9.83 21.73 24.28
CA MET A 473 10.49 22.63 23.33
C MET A 473 11.96 22.29 23.10
N THR A 474 12.70 21.90 24.15
CA THR A 474 14.11 21.52 24.03
C THR A 474 14.27 20.27 23.17
N ARG A 475 13.44 19.24 23.39
CA ARG A 475 13.45 18.03 22.55
C ARG A 475 13.10 18.35 21.10
N LEU A 476 12.09 19.18 20.89
CA LEU A 476 11.68 19.58 19.54
C LEU A 476 12.79 20.38 18.84
N GLN A 477 13.43 21.31 19.55
CA GLN A 477 14.51 22.15 19.04
C GLN A 477 15.64 21.28 18.47
N LEU A 478 16.11 20.28 19.23
CA LEU A 478 17.16 19.36 18.78
C LEU A 478 16.82 18.66 17.44
N LEU A 479 15.55 18.30 17.23
CA LEU A 479 15.11 17.67 15.98
C LEU A 479 15.04 18.67 14.82
N ILE A 480 14.67 19.93 15.09
CA ILE A 480 14.67 21.00 14.09
C ILE A 480 16.11 21.36 13.73
N ASP A 481 16.99 21.58 14.70
CA ASP A 481 18.41 21.88 14.50
C ASP A 481 19.07 20.80 13.64
N LYS A 482 18.86 19.52 14.00
CA LYS A 482 19.35 18.39 13.21
C LYS A 482 18.78 18.36 11.79
N ALA A 483 17.50 18.72 11.62
CA ALA A 483 16.91 18.78 10.28
C ALA A 483 17.57 19.87 9.42
N LEU A 484 17.81 21.04 10.01
CA LEU A 484 18.45 22.16 9.32
C LEU A 484 19.90 21.80 8.95
N GLU A 485 20.68 21.24 9.89
CA GLU A 485 22.05 20.79 9.65
C GLU A 485 22.15 19.77 8.51
N GLU A 486 21.24 18.78 8.45
CA GLU A 486 21.24 17.77 7.39
C GLU A 486 20.80 18.29 6.00
N MET A 487 20.17 19.48 5.95
CA MET A 487 19.78 20.16 4.72
C MET A 487 20.80 21.21 4.26
N GLU A 488 21.81 21.54 5.09
CA GLU A 488 22.90 22.41 4.67
C GLU A 488 23.79 21.67 3.64
N PRO A 489 24.13 22.33 2.52
CA PRO A 489 24.84 21.72 1.39
C PRO A 489 26.30 21.35 1.66
#